data_AF-A0A8B9PVC2-F1
#
_entry.id   AF-A0A8B9PVC2-F1
#
_cell.length_a   1.000
_cell.length_b   1.000
_cell.length_c   1.000
_cell.angle_alpha   90.00
_cell.angle_beta   90.00
_cell.angle_gamma   90.00
#
_symmetry.space_group_name_H-M   'P 1'
#
loop_
_entity.id
_entity.type
_entity.pdbx_description
1 polymer ?
#
loop_
_entity_poly.entity_id
_entity_poly.type
_entity_poly.pdbx_seq_one_letter_code
_entity_poly.pdbx_strand_id
1 'polypeptide(L)'
;MNYIVENGNACVFNSLFPMFSGQGFAFQRKQKIQREYRKLLTRERKVGTQRDIQFTDTYPEHLKHLYLAEEEKLKKQRKATNDSILSEEELNKALSSSYCTFFSCVLFNYRPVTTERKFKKKMSNQKAKEEYEKIKAERARKKEEAEKRKQQREEAQRLYKQKKLEAYKILSKKTKKGQPNLNLQMEFLLQKIQKNT
;
A
#
# COMPACT_ATOMS: atom_id res chain seq x y z
N MET A 1 -39.37 79.37 32.21
CA MET A 1 -38.08 78.65 32.13
C MET A 1 -38.14 77.45 33.05
N ASN A 2 -38.03 76.26 32.49
CA ASN A 2 -37.35 75.06 33.01
C ASN A 2 -38.02 73.84 32.37
N TYR A 3 -37.34 73.31 31.37
CA TYR A 3 -37.65 72.04 30.72
C TYR A 3 -37.13 70.91 31.61
N ILE A 4 -37.98 69.95 31.95
CA ILE A 4 -37.54 68.59 32.27
C ILE A 4 -38.40 67.66 31.42
N VAL A 5 -37.74 67.05 30.45
CA VAL A 5 -38.26 65.98 29.60
C VAL A 5 -37.74 64.69 30.21
N GLU A 6 -38.60 63.88 30.81
CA GLU A 6 -38.31 62.47 31.05
C GLU A 6 -39.20 61.63 30.13
N ASN A 7 -38.60 61.21 29.02
CA ASN A 7 -39.21 60.34 28.03
C ASN A 7 -39.34 58.92 28.59
N GLY A 8 -40.55 58.39 28.53
CA GLY A 8 -40.80 56.97 28.62
C GLY A 8 -40.29 56.21 27.39
N ASN A 9 -40.20 54.90 27.60
CA ASN A 9 -40.48 53.79 26.68
C ASN A 9 -39.37 52.75 26.64
N ALA A 10 -39.73 51.62 27.25
CA ALA A 10 -39.07 50.34 27.18
C ALA A 10 -38.78 49.94 25.73
N CYS A 11 -37.53 49.56 25.46
CA CYS A 11 -37.18 48.69 24.36
C CYS A 11 -36.39 47.52 24.93
N VAL A 12 -37.07 46.38 24.90
CA VAL A 12 -36.65 45.06 25.37
C VAL A 12 -35.47 44.60 24.53
N PHE A 13 -34.24 44.70 25.06
CA PHE A 13 -33.11 43.98 24.49
C PHE A 13 -33.21 42.54 24.97
N ASN A 14 -33.84 41.72 24.13
CA ASN A 14 -34.04 40.30 24.34
C ASN A 14 -32.69 39.59 24.25
N SER A 15 -31.94 39.56 25.37
CA SER A 15 -30.72 38.79 25.54
C SER A 15 -31.09 37.31 25.72
N LEU A 16 -31.59 36.67 24.67
CA LEU A 16 -31.73 35.22 24.64
C LEU A 16 -30.36 34.59 24.31
N PHE A 17 -29.39 34.78 25.19
CA PHE A 17 -28.38 33.75 25.40
C PHE A 17 -29.09 32.67 26.22
N PRO A 18 -29.19 31.41 25.75
CA PRO A 18 -29.58 30.33 26.64
C PRO A 18 -28.48 30.19 27.68
N MET A 19 -28.69 30.88 28.79
CA MET A 19 -27.99 30.69 30.03
C MET A 19 -28.25 29.24 30.41
N PHE A 20 -27.30 28.35 30.14
CA PHE A 20 -27.30 27.03 30.75
C PHE A 20 -27.09 27.25 32.26
N SER A 21 -28.19 27.54 32.94
CA SER A 21 -28.30 27.62 34.38
C SER A 21 -27.95 26.26 34.96
N GLY A 22 -26.82 26.18 35.66
CA GLY A 22 -26.49 25.00 36.46
C GLY A 22 -25.00 24.73 36.66
N GLN A 23 -24.10 25.48 36.02
CA GLN A 23 -22.68 25.16 36.07
C GLN A 23 -21.86 26.43 36.29
N GLY A 24 -21.77 26.85 37.56
CA GLY A 24 -20.98 28.01 37.98
C GLY A 24 -19.48 27.85 37.72
N PHE A 25 -18.69 28.86 38.11
CA PHE A 25 -17.24 28.93 37.88
C PHE A 25 -16.49 27.65 38.31
N ALA A 26 -16.89 27.03 39.42
CA ALA A 26 -16.32 25.77 39.92
C ALA A 26 -16.50 24.61 38.92
N PHE A 27 -17.65 24.53 38.25
CA PHE A 27 -17.91 23.51 37.25
C PHE A 27 -17.09 23.74 35.98
N GLN A 28 -16.98 24.99 35.51
CA GLN A 28 -16.14 25.33 34.36
C GLN A 28 -14.67 25.03 34.63
N ARG A 29 -14.17 25.33 35.85
CA ARG A 29 -12.84 24.92 36.31
C ARG A 29 -12.67 23.40 36.32
N LYS A 30 -13.66 22.66 36.84
CA LYS A 30 -13.66 21.18 36.84
C LYS A 30 -13.58 20.63 35.42
N GLN A 31 -14.36 21.15 34.47
CA GLN A 31 -14.29 20.75 33.07
C GLN A 31 -12.94 21.09 32.44
N LYS A 32 -12.35 22.25 32.74
CA LYS A 32 -11.03 22.64 32.24
C LYS A 32 -9.96 21.68 32.73
N ILE A 33 -9.95 21.37 34.03
CA ILE A 33 -9.03 20.40 34.65
C ILE A 33 -9.23 19.01 34.02
N GLN A 34 -10.47 18.55 33.85
CA GLN A 34 -10.76 17.27 33.19
C GLN A 34 -10.25 17.21 31.75
N ARG A 35 -10.39 18.31 30.99
CA ARG A 35 -9.89 18.41 29.61
C ARG A 35 -8.36 18.36 29.59
N GLU A 36 -7.69 19.12 30.45
CA GLU A 36 -6.21 19.08 30.55
C GLU A 36 -5.71 17.69 30.98
N TYR A 37 -6.38 17.04 31.94
CA TYR A 37 -6.05 15.67 32.35
C TYR A 37 -6.22 14.67 31.19
N ARG A 38 -7.33 14.74 30.43
CA ARG A 38 -7.52 13.91 29.23
C ARG A 38 -6.46 14.17 28.17
N LYS A 39 -5.99 15.41 28.01
CA LYS A 39 -4.88 15.74 27.11
C LYS A 39 -3.58 15.10 27.57
N LEU A 40 -3.28 15.13 28.87
CA LEU A 40 -2.10 14.46 29.44
C LEU A 40 -2.18 12.94 29.22
N LEU A 41 -3.31 12.30 29.52
CA LEU A 41 -3.51 10.87 29.25
C LEU A 41 -3.36 10.54 27.76
N THR A 42 -3.80 11.43 26.87
CA THR A 42 -3.64 11.22 25.42
C THR A 42 -2.18 11.36 25.00
N ARG A 43 -1.42 12.30 25.59
CA ARG A 43 0.02 12.45 25.36
C ARG A 43 0.79 11.24 25.91
N GLU A 44 0.48 10.79 27.11
CA GLU A 44 1.08 9.59 27.70
C GLU A 44 0.80 8.34 26.88
N ARG A 45 -0.42 8.14 26.39
CA ARG A 45 -0.73 7.03 25.47
C ARG A 45 0.07 7.11 24.17
N LYS A 46 0.19 8.30 23.56
CA LYS A 46 1.00 8.51 22.34
C LYS A 46 2.49 8.28 22.59
N VAL A 47 2.98 8.69 23.74
CA VAL A 47 4.37 8.50 24.16
C VAL A 47 4.62 7.04 24.54
N GLY A 48 3.65 6.33 25.12
CA GLY A 48 3.68 4.88 25.31
C GLY A 48 3.75 4.14 23.99
N THR A 49 2.97 4.53 22.98
CA THR A 49 3.12 4.01 21.60
C THR A 49 4.49 4.32 20.98
N GLN A 50 5.19 5.37 21.42
CA GLN A 50 6.57 5.68 21.00
C GLN A 50 7.65 4.97 21.85
N ARG A 51 7.38 4.65 23.13
CA ARG A 51 8.32 3.99 24.06
C ARG A 51 8.19 2.46 24.04
N ASP A 52 7.03 1.92 23.66
CA ASP A 52 6.81 0.49 23.39
C ASP A 52 7.23 0.10 21.97
N ILE A 53 8.20 0.81 21.39
CA ILE A 53 9.12 0.17 20.46
C ILE A 53 10.10 -0.61 21.35
N GLN A 54 9.60 -1.66 22.01
CA GLN A 54 10.45 -2.78 22.38
C GLN A 54 11.13 -3.18 21.08
N PHE A 55 12.46 -3.02 21.02
CA PHE A 55 13.27 -3.54 19.94
C PHE A 55 13.19 -5.06 20.03
N THR A 56 12.09 -5.62 19.53
CA THR A 56 12.04 -7.03 19.22
C THR A 56 12.97 -7.18 18.03
N ASP A 57 13.97 -8.05 18.15
CA ASP A 57 14.78 -8.53 17.01
C ASP A 57 13.92 -9.25 15.95
N THR A 58 12.59 -9.20 16.11
CA THR A 58 11.60 -9.57 15.11
C THR A 58 11.46 -8.44 14.10
N TYR A 59 12.21 -8.57 13.01
CA TYR A 59 12.14 -7.67 11.86
C TYR A 59 10.70 -7.49 11.34
N PRO A 60 10.32 -6.26 10.94
CA PRO A 60 9.03 -6.00 10.31
C PRO A 60 8.76 -6.97 9.15
N GLU A 61 7.57 -7.57 9.10
CA GLU A 61 7.20 -8.60 8.13
C GLU A 61 7.50 -8.18 6.67
N HIS A 62 7.25 -6.90 6.35
CA HIS A 62 7.49 -6.34 5.04
C HIS A 62 8.96 -6.20 4.67
N LEU A 63 9.92 -6.31 5.60
CA LEU A 63 11.37 -6.27 5.35
C LEU A 63 12.02 -7.65 5.42
N LYS A 64 11.29 -8.68 5.85
CA LYS A 64 11.76 -10.08 5.92
C LYS A 64 12.41 -10.55 4.62
N HIS A 65 11.93 -10.06 3.48
CA HIS A 65 12.46 -10.39 2.15
C HIS A 65 13.88 -9.87 1.91
N LEU A 66 14.27 -8.72 2.48
CA LEU A 66 15.64 -8.19 2.39
C LEU A 66 16.60 -9.09 3.15
N TYR A 67 16.22 -9.51 4.36
CA TYR A 67 17.02 -10.40 5.21
C TYR A 67 17.16 -11.80 4.62
N LEU A 68 16.06 -12.40 4.16
CA LEU A 68 16.11 -13.70 3.47
C LEU A 68 17.01 -13.63 2.22
N ALA A 69 16.98 -12.51 1.50
CA ALA A 69 17.87 -12.30 0.35
C ALA A 69 19.35 -12.15 0.75
N GLU A 70 19.64 -11.51 1.88
CA GLU A 70 21.01 -11.38 2.42
C GLU A 70 21.55 -12.72 2.93
N GLU A 71 20.75 -13.47 3.70
CA GLU A 71 21.10 -14.81 4.18
C GLU A 71 21.35 -15.77 3.02
N GLU A 72 20.52 -15.74 1.98
CA GLU A 72 20.72 -16.55 0.78
C GLU A 72 22.03 -16.19 0.07
N LYS A 73 22.36 -14.90 -0.04
CA LYS A 73 23.63 -14.45 -0.64
C LYS A 73 24.83 -14.97 0.16
N LEU A 74 24.79 -14.87 1.50
CA LEU A 74 25.86 -15.35 2.38
C LEU A 74 26.01 -16.88 2.32
N LYS A 75 24.91 -17.63 2.30
CA LYS A 75 24.94 -19.09 2.14
C LYS A 75 25.48 -19.48 0.76
N LYS A 76 25.13 -18.77 -0.31
CA LYS A 76 25.65 -18.99 -1.66
C LYS A 76 27.16 -18.71 -1.71
N GLN A 77 27.64 -17.65 -1.06
CA GLN A 77 29.09 -17.37 -0.95
C GLN A 77 29.83 -18.48 -0.19
N ARG A 78 29.35 -18.89 0.99
CA ARG A 78 29.97 -19.98 1.77
C ARG A 78 29.99 -21.31 1.01
N LYS A 79 28.93 -21.62 0.26
CA LYS A 79 28.88 -22.80 -0.61
C LYS A 79 29.88 -22.68 -1.75
N ALA A 80 29.93 -21.56 -2.45
CA ALA A 80 30.88 -21.33 -3.53
C ALA A 80 32.34 -21.42 -3.05
N THR A 81 32.66 -20.91 -1.86
CA THR A 81 34.02 -21.04 -1.29
C THR A 81 34.34 -22.48 -0.94
N ASN A 82 33.41 -23.22 -0.33
CA ASN A 82 33.63 -24.63 0.00
C ASN A 82 33.74 -25.49 -1.28
N ASP A 83 32.91 -25.22 -2.30
CA ASP A 83 32.97 -25.90 -3.60
C ASP A 83 34.28 -25.57 -4.34
N SER A 84 34.79 -24.34 -4.23
CA SER A 84 36.10 -23.94 -4.77
C SER A 84 37.24 -24.68 -4.08
N ILE A 85 37.24 -24.72 -2.74
CA ILE A 85 38.26 -25.41 -1.94
C ILE A 85 38.27 -26.92 -2.23
N LEU A 86 37.08 -27.54 -2.30
CA LEU A 86 36.95 -28.95 -2.67
C LEU A 86 37.44 -29.20 -4.10
N SER A 87 37.17 -28.29 -5.04
CA SER A 87 37.63 -28.41 -6.42
C SER A 87 39.14 -28.21 -6.57
N GLU A 88 39.77 -27.35 -5.77
CA GLU A 88 41.22 -27.13 -5.80
C GLU A 88 41.98 -28.32 -5.23
N GLU A 89 41.48 -28.96 -4.16
CA GLU A 89 42.05 -30.20 -3.62
C GLU A 89 41.88 -31.38 -4.59
N GLU A 90 40.71 -31.51 -5.23
CA GLU A 90 40.46 -32.52 -6.26
C GLU A 90 41.33 -32.28 -7.51
N LEU A 91 41.52 -31.02 -7.92
CA LEU A 91 42.39 -30.66 -9.05
C LEU A 91 43.86 -30.90 -8.75
N ASN A 92 44.35 -30.66 -7.53
CA ASN A 92 45.74 -30.95 -7.15
C ASN A 92 46.01 -32.46 -7.08
N LYS A 93 45.04 -33.25 -6.61
CA LYS A 93 45.10 -34.72 -6.61
C LYS A 93 44.97 -35.31 -8.03
N ALA A 94 44.16 -34.67 -8.88
CA ALA A 94 44.00 -35.06 -10.29
C ALA A 94 45.20 -34.63 -11.15
N LEU A 95 45.80 -33.45 -10.93
CA LEU A 95 47.09 -33.07 -11.52
C LEU A 95 48.13 -34.11 -11.15
N SER A 96 48.07 -34.62 -9.92
CA SER A 96 48.94 -35.70 -9.44
C SER A 96 48.84 -37.02 -10.19
N SER A 97 47.63 -37.45 -10.44
CA SER A 97 47.39 -38.65 -11.25
C SER A 97 47.60 -38.40 -12.76
N SER A 98 47.36 -37.17 -13.21
CA SER A 98 47.49 -36.74 -14.60
C SER A 98 48.94 -36.67 -15.06
N TYR A 99 49.89 -36.18 -14.24
CA TYR A 99 51.30 -36.19 -14.64
C TYR A 99 51.89 -37.60 -14.70
N CYS A 100 51.31 -38.56 -13.96
CA CYS A 100 51.70 -39.97 -13.99
C CYS A 100 51.19 -40.69 -15.26
N THR A 101 50.02 -40.30 -15.76
CA THR A 101 49.39 -40.92 -16.94
C THR A 101 49.72 -40.21 -18.25
N PHE A 102 49.94 -38.90 -18.24
CA PHE A 102 50.32 -38.14 -19.44
C PHE A 102 51.72 -38.56 -19.95
N PHE A 103 52.65 -38.87 -19.04
CA PHE A 103 53.96 -39.43 -19.41
C PHE A 103 53.85 -40.83 -20.06
N SER A 104 52.82 -41.60 -19.69
CA SER A 104 52.54 -42.94 -20.22
C SER A 104 51.77 -42.90 -21.56
N CYS A 105 50.84 -41.95 -21.73
CA CYS A 105 49.95 -41.90 -22.91
C CYS A 105 50.52 -41.17 -24.14
N VAL A 106 51.48 -40.26 -24.00
CA VAL A 106 52.06 -39.53 -25.16
C VAL A 106 52.73 -40.50 -26.17
N LEU A 107 53.09 -41.70 -25.76
CA LEU A 107 53.70 -42.73 -26.60
C LEU A 107 52.71 -43.56 -27.45
N PHE A 108 51.38 -43.41 -27.31
CA PHE A 108 50.43 -44.29 -28.02
C PHE A 108 49.15 -43.57 -28.50
N ASN A 109 49.07 -43.35 -29.82
CA ASN A 109 47.87 -43.18 -30.66
C ASN A 109 47.15 -41.80 -30.77
N TYR A 110 47.47 -41.10 -31.87
CA TYR A 110 46.61 -40.09 -32.51
C TYR A 110 45.69 -40.75 -33.55
N ARG A 111 44.36 -40.64 -33.37
CA ARG A 111 43.40 -40.63 -34.50
C ARG A 111 42.13 -39.86 -34.10
N PRO A 112 41.79 -38.72 -34.72
CA PRO A 112 40.56 -38.02 -34.39
C PRO A 112 39.40 -38.53 -35.25
N VAL A 113 38.30 -38.91 -34.60
CA VAL A 113 37.02 -39.24 -35.23
C VAL A 113 36.09 -38.03 -35.08
N THR A 114 35.58 -37.55 -36.20
CA THR A 114 34.57 -36.49 -36.30
C THR A 114 33.25 -36.97 -35.73
N THR A 115 32.70 -36.25 -34.73
CA THR A 115 31.37 -36.55 -34.17
C THR A 115 30.41 -35.35 -34.33
N GLU A 116 29.19 -35.67 -34.74
CA GLU A 116 28.10 -34.74 -35.03
C GLU A 116 27.67 -33.93 -33.79
N ARG A 117 27.42 -32.63 -33.98
CA ARG A 117 27.16 -31.66 -32.90
C ARG A 117 25.81 -31.91 -32.22
N LYS A 118 25.81 -32.75 -31.19
CA LYS A 118 24.70 -32.86 -30.23
C LYS A 118 24.54 -31.51 -29.50
N PHE A 119 23.35 -30.91 -29.54
CA PHE A 119 23.04 -29.67 -28.81
C PHE A 119 23.39 -29.84 -27.33
N LYS A 120 24.44 -29.13 -26.87
CA LYS A 120 24.87 -29.19 -25.47
C LYS A 120 23.75 -28.63 -24.59
N LYS A 121 23.38 -29.37 -23.55
CA LYS A 121 22.39 -28.92 -22.56
C LYS A 121 22.88 -27.58 -21.96
N LYS A 122 21.97 -26.59 -21.86
CA LYS A 122 22.28 -25.28 -21.25
C LYS A 122 22.79 -25.47 -19.82
N MET A 123 23.78 -24.68 -19.44
CA MET A 123 24.36 -24.66 -18.09
C MET A 123 23.35 -24.10 -17.07
N SER A 124 23.40 -24.55 -15.82
CA SER A 124 22.52 -24.07 -14.74
C SER A 124 22.42 -22.53 -14.66
N ASN A 125 23.56 -21.84 -14.71
CA ASN A 125 23.62 -20.37 -14.69
C ASN A 125 22.91 -19.71 -15.88
N GLN A 126 22.92 -20.35 -17.06
CA GLN A 126 22.22 -19.86 -18.24
C GLN A 126 20.70 -20.02 -18.08
N LYS A 127 20.25 -21.15 -17.52
CA LYS A 127 18.83 -21.40 -17.21
C LYS A 127 18.28 -20.40 -16.19
N ALA A 128 19.04 -20.09 -15.14
CA ALA A 128 18.63 -19.12 -14.12
C ALA A 128 18.42 -17.71 -14.69
N LYS A 129 19.25 -17.28 -15.66
CA LYS A 129 19.08 -16.00 -16.35
C LYS A 129 17.78 -15.97 -17.17
N GLU A 130 17.51 -17.02 -17.92
CA GLU A 130 16.28 -17.14 -18.73
C GLU A 130 15.02 -17.15 -17.86
N GLU A 131 15.04 -17.82 -16.70
CA GLU A 131 13.92 -17.81 -15.75
C GLU A 131 13.69 -16.44 -15.13
N TYR A 132 14.74 -15.72 -14.77
CA TYR A 132 14.64 -14.35 -14.24
C TYR A 132 13.96 -13.41 -15.24
N GLU A 133 14.36 -13.48 -16.52
CA GLU A 133 13.76 -12.66 -17.58
C GLU A 133 12.28 -12.99 -17.78
N LYS A 134 11.91 -14.28 -17.74
CA LYS A 134 10.50 -14.71 -17.81
C LYS A 134 9.67 -14.16 -16.65
N ILE A 135 10.17 -14.29 -15.42
CA ILE A 135 9.48 -13.77 -14.22
C ILE A 135 9.34 -12.24 -14.30
N LYS A 136 10.37 -11.54 -14.80
CA LYS A 136 10.32 -10.09 -14.99
C LYS A 136 9.23 -9.70 -16.00
N ALA A 137 9.14 -10.41 -17.12
CA ALA A 137 8.11 -10.18 -18.13
C ALA A 137 6.69 -10.49 -17.61
N GLU A 138 6.52 -11.58 -16.84
CA GLU A 138 5.24 -11.94 -16.23
C GLU A 138 4.77 -10.87 -15.23
N ARG A 139 5.68 -10.40 -14.37
CA ARG A 139 5.39 -9.31 -13.42
C ARG A 139 4.98 -8.01 -14.13
N ALA A 140 5.64 -7.68 -15.25
CA ALA A 140 5.29 -6.51 -16.05
C ALA A 140 3.87 -6.64 -16.62
N ARG A 141 3.54 -7.80 -17.23
CA ARG A 141 2.18 -8.07 -17.74
C ARG A 141 1.11 -7.99 -16.65
N LYS A 142 1.38 -8.58 -15.48
CA LYS A 142 0.45 -8.55 -14.33
C LYS A 142 0.25 -7.13 -13.80
N LYS A 143 1.29 -6.28 -13.83
CA LYS A 143 1.20 -4.87 -13.43
C LYS A 143 0.32 -4.07 -14.39
N GLU A 144 0.50 -4.24 -15.70
CA GLU A 144 -0.31 -3.57 -16.72
C GLU A 144 -1.79 -3.98 -16.62
N GLU A 145 -2.07 -5.27 -16.41
CA GLU A 145 -3.44 -5.75 -16.25
C GLU A 145 -4.11 -5.19 -14.97
N ALA A 146 -3.36 -5.14 -13.86
CA ALA A 146 -3.84 -4.57 -12.61
C ALA A 146 -4.14 -3.06 -12.74
N GLU A 147 -3.33 -2.33 -13.52
CA GLU A 147 -3.54 -0.92 -13.81
C GLU A 147 -4.80 -0.69 -14.64
N LYS A 148 -5.02 -1.48 -15.70
CA LYS A 148 -6.26 -1.45 -16.49
C LYS A 148 -7.50 -1.74 -15.62
N ARG A 149 -7.43 -2.77 -14.76
CA ARG A 149 -8.51 -3.08 -13.80
C ARG A 149 -8.72 -1.97 -12.76
N LYS A 150 -7.68 -1.20 -12.41
CA LYS A 150 -7.81 -0.04 -11.53
C LYS A 150 -8.53 1.11 -12.25
N GLN A 151 -8.12 1.43 -13.49
CA GLN A 151 -8.75 2.47 -14.30
C GLN A 151 -10.24 2.18 -14.53
N GLN A 152 -10.61 0.96 -14.92
CA GLN A 152 -12.01 0.57 -15.10
C GLN A 152 -12.84 0.74 -13.82
N ARG A 153 -12.28 0.39 -12.65
CA ARG A 153 -12.96 0.60 -11.35
C ARG A 153 -13.15 2.09 -11.05
N GLU A 154 -12.15 2.91 -11.29
CA GLU A 154 -12.22 4.35 -11.06
C GLU A 154 -13.22 5.03 -12.00
N GLU A 155 -13.22 4.66 -13.28
CA GLU A 155 -14.18 5.15 -14.27
C GLU A 155 -15.61 4.76 -13.91
N ALA A 156 -15.85 3.49 -13.55
CA ALA A 156 -17.16 3.02 -13.09
C ALA A 156 -17.64 3.79 -11.86
N GLN A 157 -16.76 4.05 -10.89
CA GLN A 157 -17.08 4.85 -9.72
C GLN A 157 -17.40 6.32 -10.07
N ARG A 158 -16.64 6.93 -10.99
CA ARG A 158 -16.89 8.29 -11.45
C ARG A 158 -18.26 8.40 -12.13
N LEU A 159 -18.57 7.48 -13.04
CA LEU A 159 -19.87 7.42 -13.72
C LEU A 159 -21.02 7.23 -12.72
N TYR A 160 -20.87 6.34 -11.74
CA TYR A 160 -21.87 6.15 -10.70
C TYR A 160 -22.10 7.43 -9.88
N LYS A 161 -21.03 8.11 -9.46
CA LYS A 161 -21.13 9.37 -8.71
C LYS A 161 -21.79 10.48 -9.53
N GLN A 162 -21.45 10.61 -10.81
CA GLN A 162 -22.08 11.57 -11.73
C GLN A 162 -23.57 11.32 -11.86
N LYS A 163 -23.98 10.08 -12.20
CA LYS A 163 -25.40 9.70 -12.28
C LYS A 163 -26.15 9.96 -10.96
N LYS A 164 -25.50 9.68 -9.82
CA LYS A 164 -26.07 9.94 -8.50
C LYS A 164 -26.29 11.44 -8.25
N LEU A 165 -25.32 12.28 -8.61
CA LEU A 165 -25.43 13.74 -8.47
C LEU A 165 -26.49 14.34 -9.39
N GLU A 166 -26.58 13.88 -10.64
CA GLU A 166 -27.60 14.30 -11.59
C GLU A 166 -29.01 13.95 -11.10
N ALA A 167 -29.21 12.69 -10.69
CA ALA A 167 -30.47 12.25 -10.10
C ALA A 167 -30.84 13.07 -8.85
N TYR A 168 -29.88 13.29 -7.96
CA TYR A 168 -30.08 14.12 -6.78
C TYR A 168 -30.48 15.55 -7.15
N LYS A 169 -29.82 16.16 -8.13
CA LYS A 169 -30.12 17.53 -8.62
C LYS A 169 -31.54 17.63 -9.17
N ILE A 170 -32.05 16.60 -9.84
CA ILE A 170 -33.43 16.59 -10.33
C ILE A 170 -34.42 16.41 -9.16
N LEU A 171 -34.18 15.42 -8.31
CA LEU A 171 -35.10 15.03 -7.23
C LEU A 171 -35.16 16.04 -6.06
N SER A 172 -34.07 16.78 -5.82
CA SER A 172 -33.96 17.77 -4.75
C SER A 172 -34.60 19.12 -5.07
N LYS A 173 -35.02 19.36 -6.32
CA LYS A 173 -35.68 20.61 -6.72
C LYS A 173 -37.03 20.77 -6.02
N LYS A 174 -37.23 21.96 -5.47
CA LYS A 174 -38.43 22.35 -4.74
C LYS A 174 -39.06 23.60 -5.36
N THR A 175 -40.36 23.75 -5.20
CA THR A 175 -41.10 24.95 -5.59
C THR A 175 -40.78 26.11 -4.63
N LYS A 176 -41.20 27.34 -4.95
CA LYS A 176 -41.01 28.53 -4.08
C LYS A 176 -41.58 28.32 -2.67
N LYS A 177 -42.62 27.46 -2.54
CA LYS A 177 -43.25 27.09 -1.26
C LYS A 177 -42.56 25.92 -0.55
N GLY A 178 -41.44 25.42 -1.07
CA GLY A 178 -40.66 24.32 -0.47
C GLY A 178 -41.19 22.91 -0.76
N GLN A 179 -42.27 22.79 -1.55
CA GLN A 179 -42.83 21.49 -1.93
C GLN A 179 -41.98 20.82 -3.03
N PRO A 180 -41.87 19.48 -3.05
CA PRO A 180 -41.18 18.77 -4.12
C PRO A 180 -41.83 19.02 -5.48
N ASN A 181 -41.03 19.17 -6.54
CA ASN A 181 -41.55 19.35 -7.89
C ASN A 181 -41.89 18.00 -8.54
N LEU A 182 -43.17 17.62 -8.50
CA LEU A 182 -43.67 16.32 -8.97
C LEU A 182 -43.44 16.08 -10.47
N ASN A 183 -43.53 17.12 -11.30
CA ASN A 183 -43.38 16.98 -12.75
C ASN A 183 -41.97 16.45 -13.11
N LEU A 184 -40.94 17.02 -12.49
CA LEU A 184 -39.54 16.59 -12.70
C LEU A 184 -39.28 15.17 -12.16
N GLN A 185 -39.95 14.79 -11.07
CA GLN A 185 -39.84 13.44 -10.51
C GLN A 185 -40.52 12.41 -11.42
N MET A 186 -41.68 12.75 -12.00
CA MET A 186 -42.37 11.93 -13.00
C MET A 186 -41.51 11.72 -14.25
N GLU A 187 -40.94 12.78 -14.83
CA GLU A 187 -40.07 12.67 -16.01
C GLU A 187 -38.89 11.74 -15.75
N PHE A 188 -38.23 11.89 -14.60
CA PHE A 188 -37.12 11.02 -14.21
C PHE A 188 -37.55 9.56 -14.05
N LEU A 189 -38.75 9.31 -13.54
CA LEU A 189 -39.30 7.96 -13.40
C LEU A 189 -39.64 7.35 -14.77
N LEU A 190 -40.28 8.10 -15.66
CA LEU A 190 -40.60 7.65 -17.02
C LEU A 190 -39.32 7.29 -17.79
N GLN A 191 -38.26 8.10 -17.67
CA GLN A 191 -36.96 7.79 -18.25
C GLN A 191 -36.35 6.49 -17.70
N LYS A 192 -36.56 6.18 -16.41
CA LYS A 192 -36.09 4.91 -15.82
C LYS A 192 -36.88 3.71 -16.37
N ILE A 193 -38.19 3.84 -16.51
CA ILE A 193 -39.04 2.79 -17.06
C ILE A 193 -38.62 2.49 -18.50
N GLN A 194 -38.49 3.52 -19.34
CA GLN A 194 -38.07 3.39 -20.74
C GLN A 194 -36.67 2.78 -20.92
N LYS A 195 -35.75 2.98 -19.97
CA LYS A 195 -34.41 2.39 -20.00
C LYS A 195 -34.37 0.93 -19.55
N ASN A 196 -35.41 0.49 -18.81
CA ASN A 196 -35.49 -0.86 -18.24
C ASN A 196 -36.37 -1.80 -19.09
N THR A 197 -37.23 -1.25 -19.94
CA THR A 197 -37.86 -1.93 -21.09
C THR A 197 -36.87 -2.08 -22.22
#